data_AF-A0A8T0DB35-F1
#
_entry.id   AF-A0A8T0DB35-F1
#
_cell.length_a   1.000
_cell.length_b   1.000
_cell.length_c   1.000
_cell.angle_alpha   90.00
_cell.angle_beta   90.00
_cell.angle_gamma   90.00
#
_symmetry.space_group_name_H-M   'P 1'
#
loop_
_entity.id
_entity.type
_entity.pdbx_description
1 polymer ?
#
loop_
_entity_poly.entity_id
_entity_poly.type
_entity_poly.pdbx_seq_one_letter_code
_entity_poly.pdbx_strand_id
1 'polypeptide(L)'
;MDVSTTAELNLQPPPQLSMNKGEGLPERWKIWELQAQDFRTLARLSSAEESRMAMFRHAIEAQAVRCIKIFLFEADEDPEGWGNVLKKLECYCLGFTKDTF
;
A
#
# COMPACT_ATOMS: atom_id res chain seq x y z
N MET A 1 24.05 -24.62 21.25
CA MET A 1 23.26 -24.64 20.01
C MET A 1 22.00 -23.86 20.31
N ASP A 2 21.80 -22.76 19.60
CA ASP A 2 20.51 -22.33 19.02
C ASP A 2 20.67 -20.90 18.53
N VAL A 3 21.32 -20.81 17.36
CA VAL A 3 21.12 -19.67 16.47
C VAL A 3 19.77 -19.93 15.83
N SER A 4 18.69 -19.48 16.48
CA SER A 4 17.40 -19.33 15.81
C SER A 4 17.55 -18.17 14.83
N THR A 5 18.23 -18.47 13.72
CA THR A 5 18.23 -17.67 12.51
C THR A 5 16.77 -17.52 12.12
N THR A 6 16.14 -16.44 12.56
CA THR A 6 14.94 -15.94 11.91
C THR A 6 15.40 -15.70 10.49
N ALA A 7 15.06 -16.63 9.59
CA ALA A 7 15.25 -16.39 8.17
C ALA A 7 14.53 -15.07 7.91
N GLU A 8 15.31 -14.00 7.73
CA GLU A 8 14.77 -12.74 7.26
C GLU A 8 14.08 -13.10 5.95
N LEU A 9 12.76 -13.18 5.98
CA LEU A 9 11.97 -13.40 4.80
C LEU A 9 12.40 -12.28 3.86
N ASN A 10 13.10 -12.63 2.77
CA ASN A 10 13.43 -11.72 1.69
C ASN A 10 12.11 -11.35 0.99
N LEU A 11 11.30 -10.55 1.68
CA LEU A 11 10.00 -10.10 1.26
C LEU A 11 10.23 -9.06 0.17
N GLN A 12 10.05 -9.49 -1.07
CA GLN A 12 9.99 -8.54 -2.16
C GLN A 12 8.64 -7.83 -2.11
N PRO A 13 8.62 -6.48 -2.11
CA PRO A 13 7.38 -5.75 -2.24
C PRO A 13 6.70 -6.08 -3.58
N PRO A 14 5.38 -5.87 -3.68
CA PRO A 14 4.72 -5.95 -4.98
C PRO A 14 5.40 -5.01 -5.99
N PRO A 15 5.37 -5.35 -7.28
CA PRO A 15 5.82 -4.44 -8.32
C PRO A 15 5.05 -3.13 -8.23
N GLN A 16 5.70 -2.04 -8.63
CA GLN A 16 5.11 -0.71 -8.56
C GLN A 16 3.78 -0.65 -9.31
N LEU A 17 2.71 -0.27 -8.60
CA LEU A 17 1.45 0.03 -9.24
C LEU A 17 1.57 1.33 -10.03
N SER A 18 1.19 1.28 -11.31
CA SER A 18 1.07 2.49 -12.12
C SER A 18 -0.34 3.09 -12.05
N MET A 19 -0.44 4.32 -11.53
CA MET A 19 -1.63 5.14 -11.29
C MET A 19 -2.05 5.97 -12.51
N ASN A 20 -1.47 5.72 -13.67
CA ASN A 20 -1.90 6.30 -14.93
C ASN A 20 -3.39 5.97 -15.12
N LYS A 21 -4.27 6.98 -15.12
CA LYS A 21 -5.75 6.87 -15.33
C LYS A 21 -6.16 6.30 -16.70
N GLY A 22 -5.22 5.76 -17.47
CA GLY A 22 -5.51 5.05 -18.71
C GLY A 22 -6.22 3.72 -18.46
N GLU A 23 -6.52 3.02 -19.55
CA GLU A 23 -7.21 1.73 -19.51
C GLU A 23 -6.48 0.72 -18.60
N GLY A 24 -7.26 -0.02 -17.81
CA GLY A 24 -6.73 -1.09 -16.97
C GLY A 24 -6.28 -0.67 -15.56
N LEU A 25 -6.48 0.58 -15.12
CA LEU A 25 -6.20 0.95 -13.72
C LEU A 25 -7.02 0.13 -12.69
N PRO A 26 -8.34 -0.11 -12.88
CA PRO A 26 -9.12 -0.95 -11.98
C PRO A 26 -8.61 -2.39 -11.89
N GLU A 27 -8.24 -2.99 -13.01
CA GLU A 27 -7.73 -4.37 -13.08
C GLU A 27 -6.34 -4.48 -12.45
N ARG A 28 -5.45 -3.54 -12.74
CA ARG A 28 -4.11 -3.46 -12.13
C ARG A 28 -4.20 -3.22 -10.62
N TRP A 29 -5.15 -2.39 -10.17
CA TRP A 29 -5.42 -2.17 -8.76
C TRP A 29 -5.78 -3.48 -8.05
N LYS A 30 -6.75 -4.25 -8.57
CA LYS A 30 -7.17 -5.52 -7.94
C LYS A 30 -6.04 -6.53 -7.80
N ILE A 31 -5.21 -6.67 -8.84
CA ILE A 31 -4.05 -7.57 -8.82
C ILE A 31 -3.04 -7.10 -7.78
N TRP A 32 -2.73 -5.80 -7.78
CA TRP A 32 -1.78 -5.22 -6.84
C TRP A 32 -2.29 -5.26 -5.40
N GLU A 33 -3.60 -5.07 -5.17
CA GLU A 33 -4.22 -5.14 -3.85
C GLU A 33 -4.06 -6.54 -3.24
N LEU A 34 -4.30 -7.59 -4.04
CA LEU A 34 -4.07 -8.97 -3.59
C LEU A 34 -2.61 -9.18 -3.18
N GLN A 35 -1.66 -8.75 -4.02
CA GLN A 35 -0.23 -8.84 -3.72
C GLN A 35 0.16 -8.02 -2.48
N ALA A 36 -0.46 -6.86 -2.28
CA ALA A 36 -0.23 -6.01 -1.13
C ALA A 36 -0.83 -6.61 0.16
N GLN A 37 -1.97 -7.30 0.08
CA GLN A 37 -2.56 -8.03 1.21
C GLN A 37 -1.71 -9.24 1.62
N ASP A 38 -1.21 -10.01 0.66
CA ASP A 38 -0.28 -11.12 0.90
C ASP A 38 1.01 -10.60 1.53
N PHE A 39 1.58 -9.56 0.94
CA PHE A 39 2.76 -8.89 1.46
C PHE A 39 2.53 -8.33 2.87
N ARG A 40 1.38 -7.70 3.15
CA ARG A 40 1.04 -7.20 4.50
C ARG A 40 0.92 -8.34 5.50
N THR A 41 0.32 -9.46 5.09
CA THR A 41 0.19 -10.64 5.94
C THR A 41 1.56 -11.16 6.34
N LEU A 42 2.50 -11.23 5.39
CA LEU A 42 3.88 -11.63 5.62
C LEU A 42 4.68 -10.56 6.39
N ALA A 43 4.50 -9.28 6.07
CA ALA A 43 5.15 -8.18 6.75
C ALA A 43 4.61 -7.94 8.16
N ARG A 44 3.40 -8.38 8.49
CA ARG A 44 2.88 -8.44 9.87
C ARG A 44 3.59 -9.52 10.68
N LEU A 45 4.08 -10.58 10.04
CA LEU A 45 4.97 -11.54 10.68
C LEU A 45 6.37 -10.93 10.91
N SER A 46 6.70 -9.82 10.24
CA SER A 46 7.82 -8.93 10.59
C SER A 46 7.37 -7.87 11.60
N SER A 47 8.23 -7.51 12.56
CA SER A 47 7.82 -6.82 13.78
C SER A 47 7.80 -5.28 13.73
N ALA A 48 8.16 -4.64 12.61
CA ALA A 48 8.32 -3.17 12.55
C ALA A 48 7.28 -2.47 11.65
N GLU A 49 6.51 -1.55 12.24
CA GLU A 49 5.49 -0.77 11.53
C GLU A 49 6.06 0.19 10.49
N GLU A 50 7.17 0.86 10.82
CA GLU A 50 7.81 1.80 9.89
C GLU A 50 8.34 1.09 8.65
N SER A 51 8.81 -0.16 8.81
CA SER A 51 9.23 -1.01 7.70
C SER A 51 8.05 -1.31 6.78
N ARG A 52 6.86 -1.61 7.32
CA ARG A 52 5.64 -1.84 6.52
C ARG A 52 5.27 -0.62 5.68
N MET A 53 5.32 0.58 6.27
CA MET A 53 5.02 1.83 5.57
C MET A 53 6.04 2.16 4.49
N ALA A 54 7.33 2.01 4.79
CA ALA A 54 8.40 2.23 3.82
C ALA A 54 8.27 1.27 2.62
N MET A 55 8.00 -0.01 2.90
CA MET A 55 7.82 -1.04 1.88
C MET A 55 6.60 -0.76 0.99
N PHE A 56 5.48 -0.32 1.57
CA PHE A 56 4.31 0.04 0.77
C PHE A 56 4.54 1.25 -0.11
N ARG A 57 5.15 2.32 0.43
CA ARG A 57 5.47 3.53 -0.34
C ARG A 57 6.39 3.22 -1.52
N HIS A 58 7.22 2.18 -1.40
CA HIS A 58 8.07 1.70 -2.48
C HIS A 58 7.30 0.89 -3.55
N ALA A 59 6.27 0.15 -3.15
CA ALA A 59 5.45 -0.71 -4.02
C ALA A 59 4.43 0.04 -4.89
N ILE A 60 4.39 1.36 -4.81
CA ILE A 60 3.46 2.23 -5.53
C ILE A 60 4.26 3.34 -6.22
N GLU A 61 3.85 3.75 -7.41
CA GLU A 61 4.59 4.81 -8.11
C GLU A 61 4.46 6.19 -7.40
N ALA A 62 5.30 7.14 -7.80
CA ALA A 62 5.40 8.46 -7.16
C ALA A 62 4.07 9.24 -7.10
N GLN A 63 3.16 9.03 -8.05
CA GLN A 63 1.84 9.66 -8.05
C GLN A 63 0.95 9.13 -6.91
N ALA A 64 1.01 7.82 -6.63
CA ALA A 64 0.29 7.23 -5.51
C ALA A 64 0.79 7.78 -4.17
N VAL A 65 2.12 7.94 -4.03
CA VAL A 65 2.74 8.51 -2.82
C VAL A 65 2.19 9.92 -2.54
N ARG A 66 1.95 10.73 -3.57
CA ARG A 66 1.32 12.05 -3.42
C ARG A 66 -0.12 11.94 -2.93
N CYS A 67 -0.93 11.07 -3.52
CA CYS A 67 -2.31 10.83 -3.08
C CYS A 67 -2.35 10.36 -1.62
N ILE A 68 -1.46 9.46 -1.22
CA ILE A 68 -1.38 8.98 0.17
C ILE A 68 -0.98 10.08 1.14
N LYS A 69 -0.04 10.95 0.77
CA LYS A 69 0.31 12.10 1.62
C LYS A 69 -0.90 13.01 1.85
N ILE A 70 -1.70 13.25 0.81
CA ILE A 70 -2.96 14.01 0.90
C ILE A 70 -3.95 13.27 1.81
N PHE A 71 -4.16 11.97 1.59
CA PHE A 71 -5.08 11.17 2.39
C PHE A 71 -4.69 11.05 3.86
N LEU A 72 -3.39 10.95 4.16
CA LEU A 72 -2.85 10.92 5.52
C LEU A 72 -2.98 12.27 6.21
N PHE A 73 -2.74 13.37 5.49
CA PHE A 73 -2.97 14.72 6.01
C PHE A 73 -4.44 14.93 6.38
N GLU A 74 -5.37 14.35 5.61
CA GLU A 74 -6.81 14.40 5.89
C GLU A 74 -7.31 13.40 6.93
N ALA A 75 -6.51 12.39 7.31
CA ALA A 75 -6.96 11.27 8.15
C ALA A 75 -6.58 11.40 9.62
N ASP A 76 -6.02 12.55 10.06
CA ASP A 76 -5.53 12.80 11.43
C ASP A 76 -4.77 11.60 12.02
N GLU A 77 -3.52 11.39 11.59
CA GLU A 77 -2.46 10.48 12.10
C GLU A 77 -2.86 9.28 13.01
N ASP A 78 -3.99 8.61 12.75
CA ASP A 78 -4.44 7.45 13.51
C ASP A 78 -3.79 6.18 12.93
N PRO A 79 -3.25 5.25 13.74
CA PRO A 79 -2.84 3.92 13.30
C PRO A 79 -3.94 3.10 12.60
N GLU A 80 -5.24 3.39 12.80
CA GLU A 80 -6.34 2.85 11.97
C GLU A 80 -6.40 3.47 10.55
N GLY A 81 -5.69 4.58 10.34
CA GLY A 81 -5.65 5.37 9.11
C GLY A 81 -5.22 4.59 7.87
N TRP A 82 -4.57 3.44 8.03
CA TRP A 82 -4.19 2.62 6.89
C TRP A 82 -5.35 2.03 6.11
N GLY A 83 -6.36 1.51 6.83
CA GLY A 83 -7.57 0.99 6.17
C GLY A 83 -8.28 2.09 5.38
N ASN A 84 -8.29 3.30 5.93
CA ASN A 84 -8.89 4.47 5.31
C ASN A 84 -8.10 4.96 4.09
N VAL A 85 -6.77 4.99 4.16
CA VAL A 85 -5.90 5.36 3.03
C VAL A 85 -6.07 4.40 1.87
N LEU A 86 -6.09 3.08 2.13
CA LEU A 86 -6.32 2.08 1.09
C LEU A 86 -7.70 2.23 0.44
N LYS A 87 -8.74 2.44 1.25
CA LYS A 87 -10.10 2.65 0.76
C LYS A 87 -10.23 3.91 -0.10
N LYS A 88 -9.59 5.02 0.29
CA LYS A 88 -9.54 6.25 -0.52
C LYS A 88 -8.77 6.02 -1.83
N LEU A 89 -7.67 5.27 -1.78
CA LEU A 89 -6.85 4.94 -2.97
C LEU A 89 -7.61 4.02 -3.92
N GLU A 90 -8.34 3.04 -3.41
CA GLU A 90 -9.26 2.18 -4.17
C GLU A 90 -10.32 3.03 -4.89
N CYS A 91 -11.02 3.92 -4.18
CA CYS A 91 -12.00 4.81 -4.81
C CYS A 91 -11.39 5.66 -5.93
N TYR A 92 -10.16 6.17 -5.74
CA TYR A 92 -9.45 6.92 -6.77
C TYR A 92 -9.13 6.05 -7.99
N CYS A 93 -8.62 4.85 -7.79
CA CYS A 93 -8.24 3.92 -8.87
C CYS A 93 -9.44 3.38 -9.66
N LEU A 94 -10.55 3.11 -8.97
CA LEU A 94 -11.80 2.65 -9.58
C LEU A 94 -12.62 3.80 -10.20
N GLY A 95 -12.13 5.04 -10.12
CA GLY A 95 -12.83 6.20 -10.67
C GLY A 95 -14.09 6.60 -9.90
N PHE A 96 -14.28 6.08 -8.68
CA PHE A 96 -15.41 6.37 -7.81
C PHE A 96 -15.29 7.73 -7.08
N THR A 97 -14.58 8.70 -7.65
CA THR A 97 -14.49 10.03 -7.06
C THR A 97 -15.83 10.75 -7.20
N LYS A 98 -16.63 10.79 -6.12
CA LYS A 98 -17.56 11.89 -5.88
C LYS A 98 -16.75 13.06 -5.32
N ASP A 99 -16.69 14.12 -6.11
CA ASP A 99 -16.25 15.47 -5.78
C ASP A 99 -14.75 15.70 -5.47
N THR A 100 -14.24 16.67 -6.24
CA THR A 100 -13.07 17.56 -6.06
C THR A 100 -12.13 17.30 -4.87
N PHE A 101 -10.89 16.95 -5.22
CA PHE A 101 -9.69 17.28 -4.43
C PHE A 101 -9.33 18.75 -4.64
#